data_AF-A0A8B6EUW7-F1
#
_entry.id   AF-A0A8B6EUW7-F1
#
_cell.length_a   1.000
_cell.length_b   1.000
_cell.length_c   1.000
_cell.angle_alpha   90.00
_cell.angle_beta   90.00
_cell.angle_gamma   90.00
#
_symmetry.space_group_name_H-M   'P 1'
#
loop_
_entity.id
_entity.type
_entity.pdbx_description
1 polymer ?
#
loop_
_entity_poly.entity_id
_entity_poly.type
_entity_poly.pdbx_seq_one_letter_code
_entity_poly.pdbx_strand_id
1 'polypeptide(L)'
;MALWPIDMVSESIYHSQKWRQSKSDLSQSDDLSCNNNDTVTYRHSVRVNLSQSDDLSCNNNGTVAYRHGVRVNLSQSDDLSCNNNDTVTYRHGVRVNLSQSDDLSCNNNDTVTYRHGVRVNLSQSDDLSRNNNDTVTYRHGVRVNLSQSDDLSCNNNDTLTKRNGVRVNISQLL
;
A
#
# COMPACT_ATOMS: atom_id res chain seq x y z
N MET A 1 33.47 -8.33 -1.27
CA MET A 1 33.90 -7.15 -0.51
C MET A 1 33.40 -5.90 -1.23
N ALA A 2 32.82 -4.94 -0.49
CA ALA A 2 32.27 -3.63 -0.90
C ALA A 2 30.98 -3.59 -1.76
N LEU A 3 30.02 -2.65 -1.62
CA LEU A 3 29.39 -1.89 -0.49
C LEU A 3 28.23 -0.98 -1.04
N TRP A 4 27.31 -0.49 -0.16
CA TRP A 4 26.03 0.27 -0.38
C TRP A 4 24.74 -0.56 -0.64
N PRO A 5 23.75 -0.56 0.29
CA PRO A 5 22.37 -0.95 -0.02
C PRO A 5 21.63 0.22 -0.69
N ILE A 6 20.59 -0.08 -1.46
CA ILE A 6 19.80 0.95 -2.16
C ILE A 6 18.72 1.46 -1.22
N ASP A 7 19.04 2.49 -0.44
CA ASP A 7 18.09 3.56 -0.11
C ASP A 7 17.36 3.96 -1.40
N MET A 8 16.05 4.20 -1.36
CA MET A 8 15.43 5.06 -2.39
C MET A 8 15.77 6.52 -2.04
N VAL A 9 17.06 6.85 -2.21
CA VAL A 9 17.70 8.08 -1.75
C VAL A 9 16.83 9.29 -2.06
N SER A 10 16.71 10.14 -1.05
CA SER A 10 16.08 11.46 -1.04
C SER A 10 16.79 12.45 -1.97
N GLU A 11 16.79 12.17 -3.28
CA GLU A 11 16.95 13.21 -4.28
C GLU A 11 15.73 14.13 -4.22
N SER A 12 15.88 15.16 -3.39
CA SER A 12 15.01 16.33 -3.22
C SER A 12 14.91 17.13 -4.52
N ILE A 13 14.31 16.53 -5.54
CA ILE A 13 14.06 17.14 -6.84
C ILE A 13 12.60 17.57 -6.85
N TYR A 14 12.39 18.82 -6.41
CA TYR A 14 11.24 19.64 -6.80
C TYR A 14 10.98 19.49 -8.32
N HIS A 15 9.76 19.79 -8.78
CA HIS A 15 9.26 19.62 -10.17
C HIS A 15 8.70 18.21 -10.57
N SER A 16 8.33 17.32 -9.63
CA SER A 16 7.61 16.02 -9.86
C SER A 16 8.38 14.88 -10.61
N GLN A 17 7.90 13.63 -10.53
CA GLN A 17 8.74 12.44 -10.76
C GLN A 17 8.30 11.37 -11.80
N LYS A 18 9.28 10.59 -12.29
CA LYS A 18 9.12 9.40 -13.17
C LYS A 18 9.97 8.20 -12.69
N TRP A 19 9.38 7.21 -12.03
CA TRP A 19 10.11 5.99 -11.63
C TRP A 19 10.06 4.87 -12.68
N ARG A 20 11.24 4.37 -13.09
CA ARG A 20 11.42 3.19 -13.95
C ARG A 20 11.77 1.93 -13.13
N GLN A 21 10.73 1.22 -12.68
CA GLN A 21 10.80 -0.14 -12.13
C GLN A 21 11.61 -0.28 -10.82
N SER A 22 10.93 -0.15 -9.68
CA SER A 22 11.48 -0.54 -8.37
C SER A 22 11.25 -2.03 -8.10
N LYS A 23 12.34 -2.73 -7.81
CA LYS A 23 12.35 -4.10 -7.29
C LYS A 23 13.38 -4.18 -6.17
N SER A 24 12.93 -4.17 -4.92
CA SER A 24 13.74 -4.46 -3.74
C SER A 24 13.55 -5.92 -3.35
N ASP A 25 14.59 -6.74 -3.59
CA ASP A 25 14.78 -8.03 -2.93
C ASP A 25 15.95 -7.83 -1.94
N LEU A 26 15.64 -7.42 -0.72
CA LEU A 26 16.62 -7.20 0.37
C LEU A 26 16.23 -8.07 1.56
N SER A 27 17.17 -8.40 2.45
CA SER A 27 16.85 -9.15 3.68
C SER A 27 16.12 -8.28 4.70
N GLN A 28 16.56 -7.03 4.83
CA GLN A 28 16.05 -6.00 5.73
C GLN A 28 16.12 -4.65 4.99
N SER A 29 15.29 -3.72 5.40
CA SER A 29 15.35 -2.30 5.05
C SER A 29 14.77 -1.56 6.25
N ASP A 30 15.35 -0.44 6.64
CA ASP A 30 14.81 0.37 7.73
C ASP A 30 13.54 1.06 7.16
N ASP A 31 13.70 2.15 6.40
CA ASP A 31 12.57 2.86 5.77
C ASP A 31 12.54 2.77 4.22
N LEU A 32 11.35 2.63 3.64
CA LEU A 32 11.09 2.81 2.20
C LEU A 32 9.90 3.75 1.99
N SER A 33 10.19 5.04 1.77
CA SER A 33 9.18 6.09 1.69
C SER A 33 9.07 6.76 0.30
N CYS A 34 7.88 7.26 -0.02
CA CYS A 34 7.61 8.08 -1.19
C CYS A 34 6.60 9.18 -0.83
N ASN A 35 7.08 10.19 -0.11
CA ASN A 35 6.23 11.15 0.59
C ASN A 35 6.40 12.60 0.06
N ASN A 36 5.35 13.42 0.20
CA ASN A 36 5.37 14.87 -0.08
C ASN A 36 5.64 15.27 -1.56
N ASN A 37 5.02 14.60 -2.54
CA ASN A 37 5.19 14.89 -3.97
C ASN A 37 3.89 15.35 -4.66
N ASP A 38 3.95 16.36 -5.52
CA ASP A 38 2.79 16.76 -6.37
C ASP A 38 2.26 15.60 -7.21
N THR A 39 3.16 14.80 -7.79
CA THR A 39 2.80 13.65 -8.63
C THR A 39 3.91 12.61 -8.68
N VAL A 40 3.51 11.36 -8.43
CA VAL A 40 4.33 10.15 -8.53
C VAL A 40 3.69 9.19 -9.54
N THR A 41 4.42 8.79 -10.58
CA THR A 41 3.95 7.77 -11.54
C THR A 41 4.93 6.62 -11.68
N TYR A 42 4.54 5.44 -11.19
CA TYR A 42 5.23 4.18 -11.42
C TYR A 42 4.78 3.57 -12.76
N ARG A 43 5.67 3.63 -13.75
CA ARG A 43 5.39 3.17 -15.12
C ARG A 43 5.49 1.67 -15.32
N HIS A 44 6.06 0.94 -14.37
CA HIS A 44 6.18 -0.53 -14.38
C HIS A 44 5.53 -1.10 -13.11
N SER A 45 5.57 -2.42 -12.92
CA SER A 45 5.14 -3.01 -11.66
C SER A 45 6.12 -2.65 -10.55
N VAL A 46 5.60 -2.31 -9.37
CA VAL A 46 6.39 -2.19 -8.13
C VAL A 46 6.39 -3.53 -7.42
N ARG A 47 7.54 -3.99 -6.96
CA ARG A 47 7.69 -5.20 -6.16
C ARG A 47 8.63 -4.97 -4.99
N VAL A 48 8.13 -5.17 -3.78
CA VAL A 48 8.90 -5.17 -2.54
C VAL A 48 8.81 -6.58 -1.95
N ASN A 49 9.96 -7.17 -1.62
CA ASN A 49 10.06 -8.46 -0.98
C ASN A 49 11.19 -8.43 0.06
N LEU A 50 10.83 -8.31 1.33
CA LEU A 50 11.74 -8.22 2.47
C LEU A 50 11.41 -9.28 3.52
N SER A 51 12.37 -9.67 4.35
CA SER A 51 12.06 -10.46 5.54
C SER A 51 11.53 -9.56 6.66
N GLN A 52 12.18 -8.42 6.88
CA GLN A 52 11.76 -7.39 7.82
C GLN A 52 11.82 -6.01 7.14
N SER A 53 10.95 -5.10 7.55
CA SER A 53 10.95 -3.67 7.23
C SER A 53 10.52 -2.94 8.49
N ASP A 54 11.01 -1.73 8.72
CA ASP A 54 10.40 -0.86 9.73
C ASP A 54 9.21 -0.20 9.02
N ASP A 55 9.40 0.94 8.33
CA ASP A 55 8.32 1.66 7.63
C ASP A 55 8.31 1.48 6.09
N LEU A 56 7.10 1.31 5.53
CA LEU A 56 6.85 1.41 4.09
C LEU A 56 5.72 2.42 3.81
N SER A 57 6.07 3.63 3.35
CA SER A 57 5.12 4.76 3.28
C SER A 57 4.95 5.42 1.90
N CYS A 58 3.74 5.88 1.60
CA CYS A 58 3.41 6.63 0.38
C CYS A 58 2.37 7.72 0.70
N ASN A 59 2.83 8.78 1.36
CA ASN A 59 1.98 9.72 2.09
C ASN A 59 2.10 11.17 1.59
N ASN A 60 1.05 11.98 1.77
CA ASN A 60 1.04 13.41 1.47
C ASN A 60 1.35 13.76 -0.01
N ASN A 61 0.86 12.97 -0.98
CA ASN A 61 1.11 13.22 -2.41
C ASN A 61 -0.17 13.61 -3.17
N GLY A 62 -0.10 14.62 -4.04
CA GLY A 62 -1.27 15.07 -4.81
C GLY A 62 -1.80 14.01 -5.79
N THR A 63 -0.92 13.26 -6.46
CA THR A 63 -1.34 12.13 -7.30
C THR A 63 -0.32 11.00 -7.32
N VAL A 64 -0.76 9.78 -6.97
CA VAL A 64 0.02 8.55 -7.04
C VAL A 64 -0.60 7.59 -8.06
N ALA A 65 0.16 7.17 -9.08
CA ALA A 65 -0.34 6.33 -10.17
C ALA A 65 0.54 5.11 -10.46
N TYR A 66 0.02 3.91 -10.18
CA TYR A 66 0.68 2.63 -10.46
C TYR A 66 0.15 2.01 -11.77
N ARG A 67 0.97 1.98 -12.82
CA ARG A 67 0.54 1.57 -14.17
C ARG A 67 0.47 0.06 -14.42
N HIS A 68 1.29 -0.77 -13.75
CA HIS A 68 1.35 -2.23 -14.01
C HIS A 68 1.24 -3.09 -12.74
N GLY A 69 0.71 -2.52 -11.66
CA GLY A 69 0.35 -3.24 -10.42
C GLY A 69 1.44 -3.25 -9.37
N VAL A 70 1.04 -3.59 -8.14
CA VAL A 70 1.90 -3.55 -6.94
C VAL A 70 1.89 -4.91 -6.26
N ARG A 71 3.06 -5.36 -5.81
CA ARG A 71 3.19 -6.52 -4.92
C ARG A 71 4.10 -6.18 -3.75
N VAL A 72 3.58 -6.33 -2.54
CA VAL A 72 4.35 -6.24 -1.29
C VAL A 72 4.27 -7.60 -0.62
N ASN A 73 5.42 -8.12 -0.18
CA ASN A 73 5.56 -9.38 0.53
C ASN A 73 6.58 -9.20 1.65
N LEU A 74 6.12 -9.09 2.89
CA LEU A 74 6.95 -8.90 4.08
C LEU A 74 6.68 -10.05 5.05
N SER A 75 7.70 -10.49 5.79
CA SER A 75 7.47 -11.46 6.88
C SER A 75 7.15 -10.72 8.18
N GLN A 76 7.84 -9.63 8.45
CA GLN A 76 7.53 -8.65 9.49
C GLN A 76 7.60 -7.25 8.88
N SER A 77 6.78 -6.35 9.38
CA SER A 77 6.73 -4.91 9.08
C SER A 77 6.28 -4.22 10.35
N ASP A 78 6.75 -3.01 10.62
CA ASP A 78 6.08 -2.17 11.62
C ASP A 78 4.88 -1.52 10.89
N ASP A 79 5.12 -0.47 10.09
CA ASP A 79 4.05 0.25 9.37
C ASP A 79 4.04 0.02 7.84
N LEU A 80 2.85 -0.17 7.26
CA LEU A 80 2.59 -0.02 5.83
C LEU A 80 1.46 1.01 5.57
N SER A 81 1.83 2.20 5.07
CA SER A 81 0.92 3.36 4.98
C SER A 81 0.76 3.95 3.56
N CYS A 82 -0.46 4.39 3.24
CA CYS A 82 -0.79 5.12 2.01
C CYS A 82 -1.87 6.17 2.30
N ASN A 83 -1.45 7.28 2.91
CA ASN A 83 -2.30 8.23 3.62
C ASN A 83 -2.19 9.67 3.09
N ASN A 84 -3.23 10.49 3.26
CA ASN A 84 -3.23 11.92 2.94
C ASN A 84 -2.90 12.24 1.45
N ASN A 85 -3.40 11.47 0.49
CA ASN A 85 -3.16 11.71 -0.94
C ASN A 85 -4.46 12.09 -1.68
N ASP A 86 -4.49 13.19 -2.43
CA ASP A 86 -5.71 13.62 -3.17
C ASP A 86 -6.18 12.54 -4.15
N THR A 87 -5.26 11.83 -4.82
CA THR A 87 -5.61 10.73 -5.72
C THR A 87 -4.58 9.60 -5.75
N VAL A 88 -5.03 8.38 -5.42
CA VAL A 88 -4.28 7.13 -5.57
C VAL A 88 -4.96 6.23 -6.60
N THR A 89 -4.25 5.88 -7.69
CA THR A 89 -4.78 5.02 -8.76
C THR A 89 -3.90 3.80 -9.04
N TYR A 90 -4.46 2.62 -8.79
CA TYR A 90 -3.90 1.34 -9.18
C TYR A 90 -4.55 0.85 -10.48
N ARG A 91 -3.85 0.97 -11.62
CA ARG A 91 -4.38 0.53 -12.92
C ARG A 91 -4.46 -0.98 -13.05
N HIS A 92 -3.55 -1.70 -12.40
CA HIS A 92 -3.54 -3.17 -12.31
C HIS A 92 -3.62 -3.63 -10.85
N GLY A 93 -3.84 -4.92 -10.64
CA GLY A 93 -4.14 -5.48 -9.33
C GLY A 93 -3.03 -5.24 -8.30
N VAL A 94 -3.45 -5.12 -7.06
CA VAL A 94 -2.59 -4.96 -5.88
C VAL A 94 -2.58 -6.30 -5.12
N ARG A 95 -1.40 -6.72 -4.66
CA ARG A 95 -1.24 -7.85 -3.75
C ARG A 95 -0.38 -7.45 -2.57
N VAL A 96 -0.92 -7.61 -1.36
CA VAL A 96 -0.19 -7.44 -0.10
C VAL A 96 -0.24 -8.78 0.63
N ASN A 97 0.92 -9.28 1.03
CA ASN A 97 1.11 -10.43 1.90
C ASN A 97 1.98 -9.97 3.07
N LEU A 98 1.45 -9.96 4.29
CA LEU A 98 2.23 -9.73 5.52
C LEU A 98 2.02 -10.94 6.43
N SER A 99 3.09 -11.44 7.06
CA SER A 99 2.94 -12.50 8.07
C SER A 99 2.70 -11.91 9.45
N GLN A 100 3.45 -10.85 9.79
CA GLN A 100 3.22 -9.97 10.92
C GLN A 100 3.31 -8.52 10.40
N SER A 101 2.51 -7.64 10.98
CA SER A 101 2.48 -6.19 10.78
C SER A 101 2.00 -5.57 12.07
N ASP A 102 2.46 -4.39 12.43
CA ASP A 102 1.77 -3.62 13.46
C ASP A 102 0.59 -2.92 12.76
N ASP A 103 0.85 -1.90 11.93
CA ASP A 103 -0.19 -1.13 11.23
C ASP A 103 -0.24 -1.33 9.70
N LEU A 104 -1.44 -1.51 9.16
CA LEU A 104 -1.73 -1.34 7.73
C LEU A 104 -2.82 -0.28 7.49
N SER A 105 -2.43 0.87 6.94
CA SER A 105 -3.31 2.04 6.79
C SER A 105 -3.47 2.56 5.35
N CYS A 106 -4.69 3.00 5.01
CA CYS A 106 -4.98 3.75 3.80
C CYS A 106 -6.09 4.77 4.08
N ASN A 107 -5.69 5.90 4.66
CA ASN A 107 -6.55 6.87 5.33
C ASN A 107 -6.44 8.27 4.73
N ASN A 108 -7.49 9.09 4.86
CA ASN A 108 -7.50 10.51 4.48
C ASN A 108 -7.15 10.78 3.00
N ASN A 109 -7.61 9.94 2.05
CA ASN A 109 -7.36 10.15 0.61
C ASN A 109 -8.67 10.49 -0.11
N ASP A 110 -8.76 11.63 -0.81
CA ASP A 110 -9.99 12.06 -1.50
C ASP A 110 -10.45 11.02 -2.53
N THR A 111 -9.52 10.41 -3.28
CA THR A 111 -9.86 9.37 -4.26
C THR A 111 -8.88 8.20 -4.29
N VAL A 112 -9.37 7.00 -3.95
CA VAL A 112 -8.65 5.73 -4.11
C VAL A 112 -9.33 4.85 -5.15
N THR A 113 -8.66 4.59 -6.28
CA THR A 113 -9.19 3.80 -7.39
C THR A 113 -8.39 2.54 -7.68
N TYR A 114 -9.00 1.38 -7.49
CA TYR A 114 -8.50 0.07 -7.92
C TYR A 114 -9.20 -0.38 -9.21
N ARG A 115 -8.51 -0.27 -10.35
CA ARG A 115 -9.05 -0.66 -11.66
C ARG A 115 -9.04 -2.16 -11.91
N HIS A 116 -8.27 -2.94 -11.15
CA HIS A 116 -8.26 -4.39 -11.17
C HIS A 116 -8.28 -4.94 -9.73
N GLY A 117 -8.38 -6.26 -9.58
CA GLY A 117 -8.67 -6.88 -8.28
C GLY A 117 -7.57 -6.65 -7.24
N VAL A 118 -7.99 -6.49 -5.99
CA VAL A 118 -7.13 -6.33 -4.82
C VAL A 118 -7.10 -7.63 -4.03
N ARG A 119 -5.91 -8.05 -3.60
CA ARG A 119 -5.76 -9.14 -2.64
C ARG A 119 -4.88 -8.72 -1.46
N VAL A 120 -5.41 -8.85 -0.26
CA VAL A 120 -4.67 -8.70 0.99
C VAL A 120 -4.71 -10.05 1.72
N ASN A 121 -3.57 -10.54 2.16
CA ASN A 121 -3.47 -11.67 3.09
C ASN A 121 -2.61 -11.19 4.28
N LEU A 122 -3.19 -11.10 5.48
CA LEU A 122 -2.47 -10.85 6.73
C LEU A 122 -2.61 -12.10 7.61
N SER A 123 -1.52 -12.58 8.20
CA SER A 123 -1.60 -13.66 9.19
C SER A 123 -1.80 -13.09 10.60
N GLN A 124 -1.00 -12.09 10.97
CA GLN A 124 -1.19 -11.28 12.17
C GLN A 124 -1.05 -9.81 11.77
N SER A 125 -1.85 -8.96 12.38
CA SER A 125 -1.82 -7.50 12.28
C SER A 125 -2.31 -6.98 13.63
N ASP A 126 -1.83 -5.85 14.11
CA ASP A 126 -2.50 -5.17 15.22
C ASP A 126 -3.67 -4.37 14.61
N ASP A 127 -3.37 -3.33 13.84
CA ASP A 127 -4.39 -2.46 13.21
C ASP A 127 -4.48 -2.62 11.68
N LEU A 128 -5.72 -2.73 11.16
CA LEU A 128 -6.02 -2.57 9.74
C LEU A 128 -7.06 -1.47 9.51
N SER A 129 -6.66 -0.35 8.89
CA SER A 129 -7.52 0.83 8.69
C SER A 129 -7.70 1.28 7.23
N ARG A 130 -8.93 1.67 6.88
CA ARG A 130 -9.26 2.48 5.69
C ARG A 130 -10.34 3.51 6.02
N ASN A 131 -9.92 4.66 6.52
CA ASN A 131 -10.77 5.67 7.12
C ASN A 131 -10.69 7.01 6.38
N ASN A 132 -11.76 7.81 6.43
CA ASN A 132 -11.78 9.20 5.94
C ASN A 132 -11.41 9.34 4.44
N ASN A 133 -11.89 8.46 3.55
CA ASN A 133 -11.62 8.58 2.10
C ASN A 133 -12.91 8.93 1.35
N ASP A 134 -13.00 10.12 0.74
CA ASP A 134 -14.23 10.60 0.09
C ASP A 134 -14.74 9.64 -1.00
N THR A 135 -13.85 9.10 -1.83
CA THR A 135 -14.20 8.15 -2.89
C THR A 135 -13.27 6.95 -2.94
N VAL A 136 -13.83 5.75 -2.71
CA VAL A 136 -13.14 4.47 -2.88
C VAL A 136 -13.83 3.64 -3.97
N THR A 137 -13.11 3.35 -5.06
CA THR A 137 -13.66 2.62 -6.22
C THR A 137 -12.93 1.30 -6.50
N TYR A 138 -13.67 0.19 -6.47
CA TYR A 138 -13.23 -1.14 -6.86
C TYR A 138 -13.93 -1.60 -8.15
N ARG A 139 -13.20 -1.60 -9.27
CA ARG A 139 -13.75 -2.07 -10.56
C ARG A 139 -13.77 -3.59 -10.70
N HIS A 140 -12.85 -4.29 -10.03
CA HIS A 140 -12.82 -5.75 -9.97
C HIS A 140 -12.75 -6.20 -8.51
N GLY A 141 -13.06 -7.48 -8.28
CA GLY A 141 -13.31 -8.00 -6.94
C GLY A 141 -12.14 -7.83 -5.96
N VAL A 142 -12.50 -7.68 -4.69
CA VAL A 142 -11.57 -7.56 -3.57
C VAL A 142 -11.58 -8.86 -2.78
N ARG A 143 -10.40 -9.34 -2.39
CA ARG A 143 -10.27 -10.42 -1.42
C ARG A 143 -9.34 -10.02 -0.29
N VAL A 144 -9.86 -9.99 0.92
CA VAL A 144 -9.08 -9.86 2.15
C VAL A 144 -9.17 -11.19 2.89
N ASN A 145 -8.03 -11.75 3.30
CA ASN A 145 -8.00 -12.86 4.26
C ASN A 145 -7.15 -12.39 5.45
N LEU A 146 -7.72 -12.43 6.65
CA LEU A 146 -7.10 -12.08 7.93
C LEU A 146 -7.15 -13.34 8.81
N SER A 147 -6.04 -13.74 9.41
CA SER A 147 -6.06 -14.83 10.39
C SER A 147 -6.27 -14.30 11.81
N GLN A 148 -5.49 -13.31 12.23
CA GLN A 148 -5.66 -12.56 13.47
C GLN A 148 -5.53 -11.05 13.16
N SER A 149 -6.33 -10.24 13.84
CA SER A 149 -6.29 -8.78 13.87
C SER A 149 -6.83 -8.33 15.22
N ASP A 150 -6.20 -7.35 15.86
CA ASP A 150 -6.76 -6.74 17.07
C ASP A 150 -7.84 -5.72 16.67
N ASP A 151 -7.52 -4.77 15.78
CA ASP A 151 -8.48 -3.76 15.33
C ASP A 151 -8.68 -3.72 13.79
N LEU A 152 -9.94 -3.51 13.37
CA LEU A 152 -10.33 -3.44 11.96
C LEU A 152 -11.30 -2.28 11.69
N SER A 153 -10.82 -1.25 10.99
CA SER A 153 -11.52 0.03 10.83
C SER A 153 -11.79 0.37 9.35
N CYS A 154 -13.02 0.79 9.02
CA CYS A 154 -13.40 1.18 7.65
C CYS A 154 -14.47 2.29 7.63
N ASN A 155 -14.22 3.36 8.36
CA ASN A 155 -15.19 4.41 8.73
C ASN A 155 -15.03 5.68 7.88
N ASN A 156 -16.06 6.54 7.86
CA ASN A 156 -16.04 7.86 7.19
C ASN A 156 -15.57 7.80 5.71
N ASN A 157 -16.04 6.81 4.94
CA ASN A 157 -15.76 6.76 3.50
C ASN A 157 -17.05 7.13 2.75
N ASP A 158 -17.15 8.34 2.21
CA ASP A 158 -18.41 8.90 1.70
C ASP A 158 -18.98 8.10 0.52
N THR A 159 -18.14 7.75 -0.47
CA THR A 159 -18.56 7.05 -1.68
C THR A 159 -17.77 5.76 -1.89
N LEU A 160 -18.44 4.62 -1.68
CA LEU A 160 -17.85 3.28 -1.88
C LEU A 160 -18.44 2.55 -3.10
N THR A 161 -17.80 2.68 -4.26
CA THR A 161 -18.24 2.02 -5.49
C THR A 161 -17.60 0.64 -5.67
N LYS A 162 -18.42 -0.42 -5.77
CA LYS A 162 -17.97 -1.81 -6.00
C LYS A 162 -18.67 -2.41 -7.22
N ARG A 163 -17.93 -2.70 -8.29
CA ARG A 163 -18.50 -3.27 -9.54
C ARG A 163 -18.45 -4.80 -9.62
N ASN A 164 -17.75 -5.44 -8.70
CA ASN A 164 -17.56 -6.89 -8.63
C ASN A 164 -17.46 -7.30 -7.15
N GLY A 165 -17.75 -8.57 -6.85
CA GLY A 165 -17.90 -9.05 -5.48
C GLY A 165 -16.68 -8.81 -4.57
N VAL A 166 -16.96 -8.51 -3.30
CA VAL A 166 -15.98 -8.41 -2.23
C VAL A 166 -16.08 -9.66 -1.36
N ARG A 167 -14.93 -10.23 -0.98
CA ARG A 167 -14.83 -11.31 0.00
C ARG A 167 -13.86 -10.90 1.09
N VAL A 168 -14.33 -10.89 2.33
CA VAL A 168 -13.49 -10.75 3.52
C VAL A 168 -13.62 -12.09 4.25
N ASN A 169 -12.49 -12.68 4.62
CA ASN A 169 -12.43 -13.87 5.46
C ASN A 169 -11.58 -13.51 6.67
N ILE A 170 -12.17 -13.61 7.86
CA ILE A 170 -11.50 -13.29 9.13
C ILE A 170 -11.60 -14.55 9.99
N SER A 171 -10.46 -15.05 10.46
CA SER A 171 -10.43 -16.30 11.22
C SER A 171 -10.61 -16.04 12.71
N GLN A 172 -9.98 -14.98 13.23
CA GLN A 172 -10.11 -14.45 14.59
C GLN A 172 -10.03 -12.92 14.54
N LEU A 173 -10.88 -12.27 15.33
CA LEU A 173 -10.69 -10.92 15.87
C LEU A 173 -10.54 -11.13 17.38
N LEU A 174 -9.65 -10.38 18.02
CA LEU A 174 -9.43 -10.43 19.47
C LEU A 174 -10.35 -9.45 20.22
#